data_AF-A0A2G9MLA9-F1
#
_entry.id   AF-A0A2G9MLA9-F1
#
_cell.length_a   1.000
_cell.length_b   1.000
_cell.length_c   1.000
_cell.angle_alpha   90.00
_cell.angle_beta   90.00
_cell.angle_gamma   90.00
#
_symmetry.space_group_name_H-M   'P 1'
#
loop_
_entity.id
_entity.type
_entity.pdbx_description
1 polymer ?
#
loop_
_entity_poly.entity_id
_entity_poly.type
_entity_poly.pdbx_seq_one_letter_code
_entity_poly.pdbx_strand_id
1 'polypeptide(L)' 'DGIDGARGGIIITYDCVNWECEDDIVEKLEAYARNSDYIYVAPYKNQAAKIIMTRLNWQKIIEDVVEIDEFI' A
#
# COMPACT_ATOMS: atom_id res chain seq x y z
N ASP A 1 -5.30 -17.46 -13.10
CA ASP A 1 -4.21 -17.39 -14.09
C ASP A 1 -3.29 -16.22 -13.80
N GLY A 2 -2.13 -16.49 -13.22
CA GLY A 2 -1.03 -15.53 -13.12
C GLY A 2 0.05 -15.92 -14.13
N ILE A 3 0.44 -14.98 -14.99
CA ILE A 3 1.53 -15.18 -15.96
C ILE A 3 2.84 -15.22 -15.18
N ASP A 4 3.59 -16.31 -15.30
CA ASP A 4 4.95 -16.41 -14.74
C ASP A 4 5.81 -15.29 -15.34
N GLY A 5 6.31 -14.40 -14.47
CA GLY A 5 7.12 -13.23 -14.85
C GLY A 5 6.41 -11.87 -14.75
N ALA A 6 5.10 -11.81 -14.49
CA ALA A 6 4.42 -10.55 -14.17
C ALA A 6 4.81 -10.10 -12.74
N ARG A 7 5.22 -8.82 -12.57
CA ARG A 7 5.35 -8.24 -11.22
C ARG A 7 3.98 -8.32 -10.56
N GLY A 8 3.83 -9.20 -9.57
CA GLY A 8 2.57 -9.38 -8.85
C GLY A 8 2.09 -8.04 -8.31
N GLY A 9 0.84 -7.70 -8.59
CA GLY A 9 0.24 -6.43 -8.16
C GLY A 9 0.32 -6.25 -6.65
N ILE A 10 0.62 -5.03 -6.22
CA ILE A 10 0.70 -4.59 -4.84
C ILE A 10 -0.46 -3.65 -4.59
N ILE A 11 -1.26 -3.94 -3.58
CA ILE A 11 -2.37 -3.09 -3.15
C ILE A 11 -1.99 -2.52 -1.78
N ILE A 12 -1.96 -1.21 -1.67
CA ILE A 12 -1.74 -0.50 -0.41
C ILE A 12 -3.06 0.15 -0.02
N THR A 13 -3.59 -0.25 1.14
CA THR A 13 -4.78 0.37 1.71
C THR A 13 -4.45 1.18 2.95
N TYR A 14 -5.06 2.35 3.08
CA TYR A 14 -4.86 3.23 4.23
C TYR A 14 -6.19 3.62 4.89
N ASP A 15 -6.17 3.86 6.20
CA ASP A 15 -7.33 4.30 6.99
C ASP A 15 -6.99 5.51 7.85
N CYS A 16 -7.05 6.70 7.25
CA CYS A 16 -6.89 7.96 7.96
C CYS A 16 -8.19 8.45 8.64
N VAL A 17 -9.25 7.64 8.64
CA VAL A 17 -10.51 7.96 9.31
C VAL A 17 -10.50 7.47 10.75
N ASN A 18 -10.02 6.24 10.96
CA ASN A 18 -9.90 5.64 12.28
C ASN A 18 -8.51 5.78 12.91
N TRP A 19 -7.50 6.14 12.11
CA TRP A 19 -6.12 6.31 12.56
C TRP A 19 -5.61 7.71 12.25
N GLU A 20 -4.70 8.19 13.10
CA GLU A 20 -3.98 9.43 12.85
C GLU A 20 -2.96 9.21 11.72
N CYS A 21 -3.09 10.01 10.67
CA CYS A 21 -2.21 10.03 9.53
C CYS A 21 -1.40 11.31 9.52
N GLU A 22 -0.13 11.22 9.12
CA GLU A 22 0.64 12.39 8.74
C GLU A 22 -0.02 13.09 7.55
N ASP A 23 0.04 14.42 7.52
CA ASP A 23 -0.64 15.23 6.50
C ASP A 23 -0.27 14.84 5.06
N ASP A 24 0.96 14.34 4.86
CA ASP A 24 1.51 13.98 3.55
C ASP A 24 1.52 12.47 3.26
N ILE A 25 1.01 11.62 4.17
CA ILE A 25 1.07 10.15 4.00
C ILE A 25 0.32 9.71 2.73
N VAL A 26 -0.84 10.31 2.45
CA VAL A 26 -1.65 9.95 1.28
C VAL A 26 -0.93 10.35 0.00
N GLU A 27 -0.30 11.53 -0.03
CA GLU A 27 0.46 12.01 -1.17
C GLU A 27 1.69 11.12 -1.44
N LYS A 28 2.42 10.73 -0.38
CA LYS A 28 3.53 9.78 -0.44
C LYS A 28 3.08 8.44 -1.03
N LEU A 29 1.98 7.88 -0.53
CA LEU A 29 1.42 6.63 -1.03
C LEU A 29 1.03 6.73 -2.51
N GLU A 30 0.30 7.78 -2.89
CA GLU A 30 -0.07 8.01 -4.28
C GLU A 30 1.15 8.20 -5.19
N ALA A 31 2.25 8.76 -4.71
CA ALA A 31 3.49 8.86 -5.48
C ALA A 31 4.04 7.48 -5.88
N TYR A 32 3.95 6.47 -5.00
CA TYR A 32 4.32 5.10 -5.35
C TYR A 32 3.44 4.52 -6.47
N ALA A 33 2.12 4.71 -6.40
CA ALA A 33 1.21 4.29 -7.47
C ALA A 33 1.46 5.04 -8.79
N ARG A 34 1.81 6.33 -8.74
CA ARG A 34 2.16 7.10 -9.94
C ARG A 34 3.48 6.64 -10.59
N ASN A 35 4.43 6.17 -9.78
CA ASN A 35 5.75 5.74 -10.24
C ASN A 35 5.82 4.23 -10.57
N SER A 36 4.73 3.49 -10.42
CA SER A 36 4.72 2.03 -10.61
C SER A 36 3.39 1.52 -11.18
N ASP A 37 3.47 0.82 -12.31
CA ASP A 37 2.29 0.26 -13.01
C ASP A 37 1.61 -0.90 -12.25
N TYR A 38 2.21 -1.38 -11.17
CA TYR A 38 1.73 -2.53 -10.39
C TYR A 38 1.41 -2.19 -8.94
N ILE A 39 1.51 -0.91 -8.53
CA ILE A 39 1.12 -0.45 -7.20
C ILE A 39 -0.22 0.28 -7.28
N TYR A 40 -1.15 -0.14 -6.44
CA TYR A 40 -2.50 0.41 -6.36
C TYR A 40 -2.71 0.94 -4.95
N VAL A 41 -3.13 2.20 -4.82
CA VAL A 41 -3.43 2.82 -3.52
C VAL A 41 -4.91 3.09 -3.41
N ALA A 42 -5.53 2.69 -2.30
CA ALA A 42 -6.96 2.94 -2.06
C ALA A 42 -7.25 3.23 -0.57
N PRO A 43 -8.14 4.18 -0.26
CA PRO A 43 -8.65 4.32 1.09
C PRO A 43 -9.52 3.12 1.47
N TYR A 44 -9.33 2.54 2.65
CA TYR A 44 -10.16 1.45 3.17
C TYR A 44 -10.50 1.67 4.64
N LYS A 45 -11.76 2.02 4.90
CA LYS A 45 -12.24 2.35 6.25
C LYS A 45 -12.42 1.09 7.10
N ASN A 46 -12.23 1.25 8.40
CA ASN A 46 -12.39 0.22 9.43
C ASN A 46 -11.42 -0.95 9.28
N GLN A 47 -10.22 -0.67 8.77
CA GLN A 47 -9.18 -1.67 8.65
C GLN A 47 -8.39 -1.77 9.97
N ALA A 48 -7.76 -2.92 10.19
CA ALA A 48 -7.11 -3.23 11.46
C ALA A 48 -5.83 -2.41 11.75
N ALA A 49 -5.36 -1.59 10.80
CA ALA A 49 -4.14 -0.80 10.91
C ALA A 49 -4.17 0.47 10.06
N LYS A 50 -3.22 1.38 10.28
CA LYS A 50 -3.09 2.63 9.51
C LYS A 50 -2.85 2.37 8.02
N ILE A 51 -1.89 1.52 7.68
CA ILE A 51 -1.53 1.14 6.30
C ILE A 51 -1.37 -0.38 6.23
N ILE A 52 -1.93 -1.02 5.21
CA ILE A 52 -1.78 -2.44 4.92
C ILE A 52 -1.32 -2.59 3.47
N MET A 53 -0.21 -3.30 3.28
CA MET A 53 0.26 -3.70 1.97
C MET A 53 -0.10 -5.16 1.70
N THR A 54 -0.69 -5.41 0.55
CA THR A 54 -1.11 -6.73 0.09
C THR A 54 -0.40 -7.06 -1.21
N ARG A 55 0.25 -8.23 -1.27
CA ARG A 55 0.88 -8.75 -2.48
C ARG A 55 0.71 -10.27 -2.48
N LEU A 56 0.08 -10.83 -3.52
CA LEU A 56 -0.06 -12.28 -3.77
C LEU A 56 -0.09 -13.19 -2.51
N ASN A 57 -1.28 -13.39 -1.93
CA ASN A 57 -1.51 -14.21 -0.73
C ASN A 57 -0.74 -13.76 0.54
N TRP A 58 -0.10 -12.60 0.50
CA TRP A 58 0.63 -12.04 1.62
C TRP A 58 0.14 -10.63 1.95
N GLN A 59 0.08 -10.33 3.24
CA GLN A 59 -0.30 -9.03 3.77
C GLN A 59 0.68 -8.63 4.88
N LYS A 60 1.03 -7.34 4.93
CA LYS A 60 1.81 -6.74 6.00
C LYS A 60 1.24 -5.40 6.40
N ILE A 61 1.23 -5.16 7.70
CA ILE A 61 0.99 -3.85 8.27
C ILE A 61 2.28 -3.04 8.12
N ILE A 62 2.14 -1.84 7.56
CA ILE A 62 3.25 -0.91 7.39
C ILE A 62 3.00 0.31 8.30
N GLU A 63 4.02 0.72 9.03
CA GLU A 63 3.93 1.90 9.92
C GLU A 63 4.40 3.17 9.21
N ASP A 64 5.36 3.05 8.29
CA ASP A 64 5.96 4.15 7.55
C ASP A 64 6.15 3.80 6.06
N VAL A 65 5.97 4.78 5.17
CA VAL A 65 6.12 4.60 3.73
C VAL A 65 7.53 4.15 3.33
N VAL A 66 8.56 4.41 4.14
CA VAL A 66 9.93 3.92 3.88
C VAL A 66 10.01 2.39 3.89
N GLU A 67 9.12 1.71 4.60
CA GLU A 67 9.05 0.25 4.56
C GLU A 67 8.48 -0.27 3.24
N ILE A 68 7.89 0.57 2.38
CA ILE A 68 7.42 0.13 1.07
C ILE A 68 8.62 -0.18 0.17
N ASP A 69 9.65 0.67 0.20
CA ASP A 69 10.88 0.54 -0.60
C ASP A 69 11.66 -0.75 -0.32
N GLU A 70 11.56 -1.29 0.90
CA GLU A 70 12.20 -2.57 1.25
C GLU A 70 11.50 -3.78 0.58
N PHE A 71 10.30 -3.60 0.02
CA PHE A 71 9.46 -4.69 -0.49
C PHE A 71 9.23 -4.66 -2.00
N ILE A 72 9.58 -3.55 -2.68
CA ILE A 72 9.33 -3.33 -4.12
C ILE A 72 10.57 -3.46 -4.99
#